data_AF-A0A1D1UB57-F1
#
_entry.id   AF-A0A1D1UB57-F1
#
_cell.length_a   1.000
_cell.length_b   1.000
_cell.length_c   1.000
_cell.angle_alpha   90.00
_cell.angle_beta   90.00
_cell.angle_gamma   90.00
#
_symmetry.space_group_name_H-M   'P 1'
#
loop_
_entity.id
_entity.type
_entity.pdbx_description
1 polymer ?
#
loop_
_entity_poly.entity_id
_entity_poly.type
_entity_poly.pdbx_seq_one_letter_code
_entity_poly.pdbx_strand_id
1 'polypeptide(L)'
;MQRNSPARSFLSPEECALIEAACVTLRESNKPSKFAFWGKIHGIQNDYYIVQSYVFVPQEHPATFYSRDGLTWFNLAPAADALISSGAYLNGPFTGEPTTPYTYSISELLTSNAAEKKPPLENTIREEERLAYVVRCVDDEGMMIPKYSYDNEVVGPVVPAPSYRGMSFDDCSNLENYLTFNPTSKAQWRSAVAAGDRARQMLQPLLHSCPENLTDHPMAPHYKLKRLAAIGMAAGLLKFRLEARPRRKFDFSRISQASA
;
A
#
# COMPACT_ATOMS: atom_id res chain seq x y z
N MET A 1 -4.83 -12.30 -10.46
CA MET A 1 -5.65 -11.12 -10.07
C MET A 1 -7.08 -11.55 -9.76
N GLN A 2 -7.78 -10.93 -8.79
CA GLN A 2 -9.20 -11.25 -8.55
C GLN A 2 -10.08 -10.66 -9.66
N ARG A 3 -11.08 -11.39 -10.15
CA ARG A 3 -11.93 -10.99 -11.30
C ARG A 3 -12.62 -9.64 -11.13
N ASN A 4 -12.93 -9.24 -9.90
CA ASN A 4 -13.64 -8.01 -9.57
C ASN A 4 -12.72 -6.93 -9.00
N SER A 5 -11.40 -7.08 -9.13
CA SER A 5 -10.47 -6.08 -8.61
C SER A 5 -10.62 -4.76 -9.38
N PRO A 6 -10.77 -3.60 -8.71
CA PRO A 6 -10.82 -2.30 -9.38
C PRO A 6 -9.54 -2.01 -10.16
N ALA A 7 -8.41 -2.64 -9.79
CA ALA A 7 -7.15 -2.55 -10.53
C ALA A 7 -7.27 -3.03 -11.99
N ARG A 8 -8.26 -3.87 -12.32
CA ARG A 8 -8.51 -4.32 -13.71
C ARG A 8 -8.93 -3.16 -14.62
N SER A 9 -9.54 -2.11 -14.07
CA SER A 9 -9.98 -0.96 -14.87
C SER A 9 -8.83 -0.07 -15.35
N PHE A 10 -7.66 -0.20 -14.74
CA PHE A 10 -6.46 0.59 -15.05
C PHE A 10 -5.45 -0.17 -15.92
N LEU A 11 -5.77 -1.41 -16.30
CA LEU A 11 -4.92 -2.28 -17.11
C LEU A 11 -5.66 -2.69 -18.39
N SER A 12 -4.91 -2.87 -19.45
CA SER A 12 -5.40 -3.51 -20.66
C SER A 12 -5.79 -4.97 -20.39
N PRO A 13 -6.67 -5.56 -21.23
CA PRO A 13 -7.02 -6.98 -21.12
C PRO A 13 -5.81 -7.91 -21.25
N GLU A 14 -4.81 -7.51 -22.03
CA GLU A 14 -3.56 -8.24 -22.22
C GLU A 14 -2.69 -8.22 -20.97
N GLU A 15 -2.43 -7.03 -20.39
CA GLU A 15 -1.72 -6.89 -19.12
C GLU A 15 -2.42 -7.69 -18.01
N CYS A 16 -3.76 -7.65 -17.96
CA CYS A 16 -4.53 -8.44 -16.99
C CYS A 16 -4.27 -9.95 -17.14
N ALA A 17 -4.27 -10.46 -18.37
CA ALA A 17 -4.02 -11.87 -18.64
C ALA A 17 -2.59 -12.28 -18.26
N LEU A 18 -1.60 -11.44 -18.59
CA LEU A 18 -0.19 -11.66 -18.24
C LEU A 18 0.01 -11.70 -16.72
N ILE A 19 -0.55 -10.72 -15.99
CA ILE A 19 -0.45 -10.65 -14.52
C ILE A 19 -1.19 -11.83 -13.86
N GLU A 20 -2.32 -12.25 -14.43
CA GLU A 20 -3.05 -13.43 -13.94
C GLU A 20 -2.22 -14.71 -14.09
N ALA A 21 -1.62 -14.92 -15.26
CA ALA A 21 -0.71 -16.04 -15.49
C ALA A 21 0.51 -15.97 -14.56
N ALA A 22 1.12 -14.80 -14.41
CA ALA A 22 2.26 -14.58 -13.52
C ALA A 22 1.96 -14.95 -12.06
N CYS A 23 0.81 -14.54 -11.52
CA CYS A 23 0.41 -14.90 -10.15
C CYS A 23 0.26 -16.42 -9.94
N VAL A 24 -0.11 -17.17 -10.98
CA VAL A 24 -0.21 -18.64 -10.92
C VAL A 24 1.19 -19.25 -10.91
N THR A 25 2.04 -18.85 -11.85
CA THR A 25 3.42 -19.33 -11.95
C THR A 25 4.23 -19.03 -10.69
N LEU A 26 4.14 -17.80 -10.17
CA LEU A 26 4.83 -17.39 -8.93
C LEU A 26 4.35 -18.16 -7.70
N ARG A 27 3.05 -18.52 -7.65
CA ARG A 27 2.50 -19.34 -6.56
C ARG A 27 3.01 -20.77 -6.62
N GLU A 28 3.19 -21.32 -7.82
CA GLU A 28 3.72 -22.68 -7.98
C GLU A 28 5.18 -22.77 -7.58
N SER A 29 5.98 -21.76 -7.95
CA SER A 29 7.41 -21.72 -7.63
C SER A 29 7.72 -21.33 -6.18
N ASN A 30 6.89 -20.50 -5.54
CA ASN A 30 7.13 -19.97 -4.18
C ASN A 30 6.04 -20.36 -3.18
N LYS A 31 5.80 -21.66 -2.95
CA LYS A 31 4.92 -22.15 -1.87
C LYS A 31 5.57 -21.88 -0.51
N PRO A 32 4.85 -21.39 0.53
CA PRO A 32 3.39 -21.31 0.69
C PRO A 32 2.75 -19.95 0.32
N SER A 33 3.52 -19.02 -0.24
CA SER A 33 3.07 -17.65 -0.47
C SER A 33 2.02 -17.58 -1.58
N LYS A 34 0.97 -16.80 -1.32
CA LYS A 34 -0.04 -16.47 -2.33
C LYS A 34 0.20 -15.04 -2.82
N PHE A 35 0.24 -14.87 -4.13
CA PHE A 35 0.56 -13.59 -4.78
C PHE A 35 -0.68 -12.91 -5.36
N ALA A 36 -0.74 -11.59 -5.20
CA ALA A 36 -1.71 -10.70 -5.81
C ALA A 36 -1.01 -9.53 -6.49
N PHE A 37 -1.70 -8.94 -7.46
CA PHE A 37 -1.24 -7.71 -8.09
C PHE A 37 -1.30 -6.57 -7.09
N TRP A 38 -0.16 -5.92 -6.88
CA TRP A 38 -0.03 -4.78 -5.99
C TRP A 38 -0.38 -3.49 -6.72
N GLY A 39 0.18 -3.31 -7.93
CA GLY A 39 0.00 -2.10 -8.71
C GLY A 39 1.02 -1.94 -9.83
N LYS A 40 0.95 -0.80 -10.49
CA LYS A 40 1.83 -0.40 -11.59
C LYS A 40 2.50 0.93 -11.25
N ILE A 41 3.82 1.00 -11.40
CA ILE A 41 4.61 2.21 -11.20
C ILE A 41 5.07 2.69 -12.58
N HIS A 42 4.71 3.92 -12.92
CA HIS A 42 5.02 4.48 -14.23
C HIS A 42 6.45 4.99 -14.31
N GLY A 43 7.15 4.57 -15.36
CA GLY A 43 8.46 5.10 -15.73
C GLY A 43 8.39 5.91 -17.01
N ILE A 44 9.51 6.57 -17.34
CA ILE A 44 9.63 7.37 -18.58
C ILE A 44 9.72 6.46 -19.80
N GLN A 45 10.52 5.39 -19.71
CA GLN A 45 10.75 4.46 -20.82
C GLN A 45 9.91 3.19 -20.67
N ASN A 46 9.89 2.61 -19.47
CA ASN A 46 9.17 1.38 -19.16
C ASN A 46 8.45 1.50 -17.82
N ASP A 47 7.30 0.85 -17.72
CA ASP A 47 6.55 0.74 -16.48
C ASP A 47 6.97 -0.51 -15.68
N TYR A 48 6.79 -0.45 -14.36
CA TYR A 48 7.01 -1.59 -13.47
C TYR A 48 5.68 -2.15 -12.98
N TYR A 49 5.44 -3.43 -13.23
CA TYR A 49 4.35 -4.21 -12.64
C TYR A 49 4.84 -4.84 -11.34
N ILE A 50 4.11 -4.62 -10.25
CA ILE A 50 4.46 -5.15 -8.94
C ILE A 50 3.43 -6.21 -8.54
N VAL A 51 3.93 -7.36 -8.11
CA VAL A 51 3.16 -8.46 -7.55
C VAL A 51 3.74 -8.77 -6.17
N GLN A 52 2.86 -8.89 -5.19
CA GLN A 52 3.25 -9.04 -3.80
C GLN A 52 2.49 -10.19 -3.14
N SER A 53 3.13 -10.85 -2.18
CA SER A 53 2.47 -11.87 -1.37
C SER A 53 1.48 -11.23 -0.41
N TYR A 54 0.32 -11.84 -0.22
CA TYR A 54 -0.63 -11.47 0.84
C TYR A 54 -0.63 -12.49 1.99
N VAL A 55 0.53 -13.11 2.22
CA VAL A 55 0.80 -13.92 3.41
C VAL A 55 1.80 -13.14 4.22
N PHE A 56 1.42 -12.71 5.41
CA PHE A 56 2.26 -11.82 6.20
C PHE A 56 3.03 -12.57 7.27
N VAL A 57 4.35 -12.45 7.24
CA VAL A 57 5.21 -13.06 8.25
C VAL A 57 5.55 -12.00 9.31
N PRO A 58 5.53 -12.32 10.62
CA PRO A 58 5.68 -11.31 11.68
C PRO A 58 6.92 -10.42 11.65
N GLN A 59 8.00 -10.90 11.02
CA GLN A 59 9.33 -10.29 11.05
C GLN A 59 9.80 -9.84 9.67
N GLU A 60 8.98 -10.02 8.64
CA GLU A 60 9.39 -9.82 7.25
C GLU A 60 8.34 -9.00 6.51
N HIS A 61 8.81 -8.13 5.62
CA HIS A 61 7.93 -7.51 4.65
C HIS A 61 7.41 -8.56 3.66
N PRO A 62 6.23 -8.36 3.07
CA PRO A 62 5.72 -9.24 2.04
C PRO A 62 6.71 -9.49 0.91
N ALA A 63 6.81 -10.74 0.45
CA ALA A 63 7.63 -11.08 -0.69
C ALA A 63 7.11 -10.35 -1.93
N THR A 64 7.97 -9.51 -2.50
CA THR A 64 7.62 -8.61 -3.60
C THR A 64 8.41 -8.99 -4.84
N PHE A 65 7.73 -8.99 -5.99
CA PHE A 65 8.30 -9.24 -7.29
C PHE A 65 7.93 -8.10 -8.22
N TYR A 66 8.84 -7.75 -9.11
CA TYR A 66 8.60 -6.77 -10.16
C TYR A 66 8.85 -7.35 -11.54
N SER A 67 8.21 -6.77 -12.54
CA SER A 67 8.39 -7.09 -13.94
C SER A 67 8.21 -5.83 -14.79
N ARG A 68 8.81 -5.80 -15.98
CA ARG A 68 8.63 -4.70 -16.97
C ARG A 68 7.81 -5.13 -18.17
N ASP A 69 7.74 -6.44 -18.44
CA ASP A 69 7.07 -7.06 -19.58
C ASP A 69 5.87 -7.92 -19.17
N GLY A 70 5.69 -8.18 -17.86
CA GLY A 70 4.68 -9.09 -17.32
C GLY A 70 5.03 -10.58 -17.47
N LEU A 71 6.14 -10.90 -18.14
CA LEU A 71 6.59 -12.26 -18.45
C LEU A 71 7.73 -12.69 -17.53
N THR A 72 8.74 -11.84 -17.37
CA THR A 72 9.92 -12.08 -16.55
C THR A 72 9.79 -11.37 -15.21
N TRP A 73 9.87 -12.13 -14.12
CA TRP A 73 9.65 -11.62 -12.77
C TRP A 73 10.93 -11.72 -11.95
N PHE A 74 11.31 -10.61 -11.34
CA PHE A 74 12.51 -10.48 -10.51
C PHE A 74 12.09 -10.21 -9.06
N ASN A 75 12.86 -10.74 -8.11
CA ASN A 75 12.62 -10.50 -6.69
C ASN A 75 13.01 -9.05 -6.35
N LEU A 76 12.12 -8.33 -5.68
CA LEU A 76 12.39 -6.99 -5.15
C LEU A 76 12.69 -7.12 -3.66
N ALA A 77 13.97 -7.04 -3.29
CA ALA A 77 14.36 -7.05 -1.88
C ALA A 77 13.78 -5.82 -1.16
N PRO A 78 13.28 -5.95 0.08
CA PRO A 78 12.79 -4.81 0.85
C PRO A 78 13.87 -3.74 1.00
N ALA A 79 13.48 -2.46 0.89
CA ALA A 79 14.41 -1.35 1.06
C ALA A 79 15.02 -1.35 2.47
N ALA A 80 16.31 -1.04 2.57
CA ALA A 80 17.00 -0.91 3.84
C ALA A 80 16.50 0.29 4.66
N ASP A 81 16.48 0.18 5.99
CA ASP A 81 16.00 1.25 6.89
C ASP A 81 16.81 2.56 6.74
N ALA A 82 18.10 2.45 6.37
CA ALA A 82 18.95 3.60 6.06
C ALA A 82 18.42 4.41 4.86
N LEU A 83 17.90 3.71 3.84
CA LEU A 83 17.34 4.35 2.65
C LEU A 83 16.02 5.05 2.96
N ILE A 84 15.20 4.45 3.85
CA ILE A 84 13.94 5.04 4.33
C ILE A 84 14.18 6.40 4.98
N SER A 85 15.25 6.50 5.78
CA SER A 85 15.65 7.75 6.45
C SER A 85 16.01 8.87 5.46
N SER A 86 16.51 8.51 4.28
CA SER A 86 16.83 9.46 3.20
C SER A 86 15.67 9.76 2.25
N GLY A 87 14.46 9.28 2.54
CA GLY A 87 13.29 9.34 1.67
C GLY A 87 12.91 10.73 1.14
N ALA A 88 13.16 11.78 1.93
CA ALA A 88 12.90 13.17 1.54
C ALA A 88 13.66 13.62 0.28
N TYR A 89 14.75 12.93 -0.07
CA TYR A 89 15.60 13.25 -1.23
C TYR A 89 15.35 12.34 -2.43
N LEU A 90 14.52 11.29 -2.29
CA LEU A 90 14.28 10.27 -3.32
C LEU A 90 13.05 10.60 -4.18
N ASN A 91 13.06 11.78 -4.80
CA ASN A 91 11.93 12.30 -5.59
C ASN A 91 12.20 12.28 -7.10
N GLY A 92 11.12 12.21 -7.88
CA GLY A 92 11.15 12.33 -9.34
C GLY A 92 10.59 11.11 -10.07
N PRO A 93 10.54 11.15 -11.40
CA PRO A 93 10.04 10.05 -12.22
C PRO A 93 11.02 8.87 -12.25
N PHE A 94 10.51 7.66 -12.45
CA PHE A 94 11.33 6.47 -12.72
C PHE A 94 11.76 6.45 -14.18
N THR A 95 12.94 5.91 -14.50
CA THR A 95 13.35 5.77 -15.90
C THR A 95 12.74 4.52 -16.54
N GLY A 96 12.57 3.45 -15.78
CA GLY A 96 12.14 2.13 -16.28
C GLY A 96 13.30 1.13 -16.49
N GLU A 97 14.51 1.50 -16.04
CA GLU A 97 15.69 0.64 -16.06
C GLU A 97 16.23 0.38 -14.63
N PRO A 98 16.16 -0.85 -14.11
CA PRO A 98 16.56 -1.17 -12.73
C PRO A 98 18.02 -0.83 -12.39
N THR A 99 18.91 -0.91 -13.38
CA THR A 99 20.35 -0.73 -13.22
C THR A 99 20.79 0.73 -13.29
N THR A 100 19.89 1.64 -13.67
CA THR A 100 20.21 3.07 -13.78
C THR A 100 20.57 3.63 -12.41
N PRO A 101 21.73 4.31 -12.29
CA PRO A 101 22.09 4.98 -11.06
C PRO A 101 21.22 6.22 -10.86
N TYR A 102 20.74 6.41 -9.64
CA TYR A 102 20.02 7.60 -9.19
C TYR A 102 20.86 8.31 -8.12
N THR A 103 21.26 9.55 -8.41
CA THR A 103 22.06 10.38 -7.52
C THR A 103 21.18 11.38 -6.80
N TYR A 104 21.34 11.48 -5.48
CA TYR A 104 20.65 12.46 -4.64
C TYR A 104 21.62 13.09 -3.65
N SER A 105 21.40 14.37 -3.36
CA SER A 105 22.21 15.16 -2.44
C SER A 105 21.48 15.33 -1.11
N ILE A 106 22.05 14.82 -0.03
CA ILE A 106 21.55 15.08 1.33
C ILE A 106 22.11 16.44 1.76
N SER A 107 21.25 17.45 1.78
CA SER A 107 21.60 18.73 2.42
C SER A 107 21.36 18.57 3.91
N GLU A 108 22.43 18.47 4.71
CA GLU A 108 22.34 18.58 6.18
C GLU A 108 21.86 19.99 6.54
N LEU A 109 20.55 20.23 6.46
CA LEU A 109 19.94 21.28 7.25
C LEU A 109 20.06 20.82 8.71
N LEU A 110 20.50 21.72 9.59
CA LEU A 110 20.62 21.55 11.05
C LEU A 110 22.02 21.20 11.59
N THR A 111 23.01 22.06 11.34
CA THR A 111 23.92 22.44 12.43
C THR A 111 23.88 23.95 12.58
N SER A 112 23.47 24.41 13.76
CA SER A 112 23.27 25.82 14.12
C SER A 112 24.57 26.62 14.28
N ASN A 113 25.65 26.24 13.59
CA ASN A 113 26.92 26.93 13.59
C ASN A 113 27.29 27.29 12.16
N ALA A 114 27.11 28.57 11.83
CA ALA A 114 27.24 29.16 10.49
C ALA A 114 28.67 29.17 9.90
N ALA A 115 29.60 28.36 10.41
CA ALA A 115 31.03 28.46 10.08
C ALA A 115 31.60 27.31 9.22
N GLU A 116 30.91 26.17 9.08
CA GLU A 116 31.38 25.07 8.23
C GLU A 116 30.23 24.55 7.36
N LYS A 117 30.04 25.16 6.18
CA LYS A 117 29.23 24.56 5.12
C LYS A 117 30.00 23.34 4.59
N LYS A 118 29.74 22.15 5.16
CA LYS A 118 30.14 20.91 4.50
C LYS A 118 29.49 20.84 3.12
N PRO A 119 30.21 20.42 2.07
CA PRO A 119 29.61 20.19 0.77
C PRO A 119 28.48 19.15 0.89
N PRO A 120 27.41 19.26 0.07
CA PRO A 120 26.34 18.27 0.07
C PRO A 120 26.91 16.87 -0.14
N LEU A 121 26.50 15.91 0.69
CA LEU A 121 26.89 14.53 0.50
C LEU A 121 26.08 13.96 -0.68
N GLU A 122 26.75 13.72 -1.80
CA GLU A 122 26.15 13.06 -2.96
C GLU A 122 26.17 11.54 -2.75
N ASN A 123 24.98 10.96 -2.70
CA ASN A 123 24.78 9.52 -2.61
C ASN A 123 24.22 9.01 -3.94
N THR A 124 24.64 7.82 -4.35
CA THR A 124 24.12 7.15 -5.55
C THR A 124 23.59 5.78 -5.18
N ILE A 125 22.35 5.50 -5.60
CA ILE A 125 21.65 4.22 -5.39
C ILE A 125 21.20 3.68 -6.75
N ARG A 126 20.82 2.41 -6.81
CA ARG A 126 20.18 1.87 -8.01
C ARG A 126 18.71 2.27 -8.08
N GLU A 127 18.18 2.40 -9.28
CA GLU A 127 16.75 2.62 -9.47
C GLU A 127 15.90 1.48 -8.87
N GLU A 128 16.39 0.24 -8.92
CA GLU A 128 15.78 -0.92 -8.25
C GLU A 128 15.62 -0.71 -6.73
N GLU A 129 16.63 -0.15 -6.06
CA GLU A 129 16.58 0.12 -4.61
C GLU A 129 15.59 1.25 -4.31
N ARG A 130 15.52 2.25 -5.19
CA ARG A 130 14.52 3.32 -5.13
C ARG A 130 13.11 2.79 -5.36
N LEU A 131 12.94 1.81 -6.25
CA LEU A 131 11.66 1.13 -6.50
C LEU A 131 11.20 0.39 -5.23
N ALA A 132 12.10 -0.37 -4.61
CA ALA A 132 11.84 -1.04 -3.33
C ALA A 132 11.45 -0.04 -2.22
N TYR A 133 12.12 1.12 -2.19
CA TYR A 133 11.80 2.19 -1.24
C TYR A 133 10.37 2.71 -1.43
N VAL A 134 9.97 3.02 -2.67
CA VAL A 134 8.61 3.52 -2.96
C VAL A 134 7.56 2.47 -2.63
N VAL A 135 7.77 1.20 -2.99
CA VAL A 135 6.84 0.12 -2.66
C VAL A 135 6.70 0.00 -1.14
N ARG A 136 7.80 -0.01 -0.39
CA ARG A 136 7.77 -0.07 1.07
C ARG A 136 7.03 1.11 1.69
N CYS A 137 7.28 2.33 1.24
CA CYS A 137 6.54 3.50 1.73
C CYS A 137 5.03 3.38 1.48
N VAL A 138 4.65 2.93 0.29
CA VAL A 138 3.23 2.72 -0.04
C VAL A 138 2.65 1.54 0.73
N ASP A 139 3.41 0.52 1.12
CA ASP A 139 2.91 -0.57 1.97
C ASP A 139 2.72 -0.11 3.41
N ASP A 140 3.73 0.55 3.97
CA ASP A 140 3.71 1.07 5.35
C ASP A 140 2.55 2.09 5.53
N GLU A 141 2.08 2.71 4.44
CA GLU A 141 1.01 3.70 4.44
C GLU A 141 -0.33 3.20 3.89
N GLY A 142 -0.33 2.65 2.69
CA GLY A 142 -1.52 2.30 1.92
C GLY A 142 -2.13 0.95 2.25
N MET A 143 -1.48 0.13 3.09
CA MET A 143 -2.00 -1.20 3.39
C MET A 143 -3.24 -1.15 4.26
N MET A 144 -4.36 -1.52 3.65
CA MET A 144 -5.67 -1.59 4.28
C MET A 144 -6.20 -3.01 4.26
N ILE A 145 -6.48 -3.53 5.44
CA ILE A 145 -6.92 -4.90 5.64
C ILE A 145 -8.30 -4.87 6.29
N PRO A 146 -9.35 -5.37 5.64
CA PRO A 146 -10.64 -5.53 6.28
C PRO A 146 -10.56 -6.35 7.57
N LYS A 147 -11.28 -5.95 8.61
CA LYS A 147 -11.43 -6.78 9.81
C LYS A 147 -11.94 -8.17 9.43
N TYR A 148 -11.43 -9.17 10.13
CA TYR A 148 -11.77 -10.58 9.95
C TYR A 148 -11.38 -11.20 8.58
N SER A 149 -10.70 -10.46 7.69
CA SER A 149 -10.24 -11.05 6.42
C SER A 149 -9.00 -11.92 6.55
N TYR A 150 -8.32 -11.86 7.69
CA TYR A 150 -7.16 -12.67 8.01
C TYR A 150 -7.36 -13.37 9.35
N ASP A 151 -6.91 -14.62 9.39
CA ASP A 151 -6.78 -15.40 10.60
C ASP A 151 -5.34 -15.32 11.10
N ASN A 152 -5.21 -15.20 12.41
CA ASN A 152 -3.91 -15.21 13.07
C ASN A 152 -3.64 -16.63 13.55
N GLU A 153 -2.68 -17.31 12.92
CA GLU A 153 -2.19 -18.57 13.46
C GLU A 153 -1.41 -18.32 14.77
N VAL A 154 -1.60 -19.18 15.77
CA VAL A 154 -1.04 -19.02 17.14
C VAL A 154 0.50 -18.94 17.14
N VAL A 155 1.15 -19.56 16.15
CA VAL A 155 2.60 -19.58 15.91
C VAL A 155 2.87 -19.61 14.39
N GLY A 156 2.28 -18.69 13.64
CA GLY A 156 2.37 -18.74 12.18
C GLY A 156 2.20 -17.39 11.48
N PRO A 157 2.35 -17.37 10.15
CA PRO A 157 2.03 -16.19 9.36
C PRO A 157 0.56 -15.81 9.51
N VAL A 158 0.25 -14.54 9.29
CA VAL A 158 -1.12 -14.05 9.16
C VAL A 158 -1.59 -14.43 7.76
N VAL A 159 -2.59 -15.31 7.71
CA VAL A 159 -3.10 -15.91 6.47
C VAL A 159 -4.53 -15.46 6.21
N PRO A 160 -4.95 -15.34 4.94
CA PRO A 160 -6.33 -14.98 4.64
C PRO A 160 -7.32 -15.99 5.23
N ALA A 161 -8.33 -15.48 5.94
CA ALA A 161 -9.35 -16.29 6.59
C ALA A 161 -10.24 -16.97 5.53
N PRO A 162 -10.29 -18.31 5.44
CA PRO A 162 -11.12 -19.02 4.45
C PRO A 162 -12.62 -18.78 4.63
N SER A 163 -13.05 -18.39 5.83
CA SER A 163 -14.43 -18.10 6.20
C SER A 163 -14.88 -16.69 5.81
N TYR A 164 -13.95 -15.77 5.52
CA TYR A 164 -14.28 -14.41 5.16
C TYR A 164 -15.02 -14.36 3.81
N ARG A 165 -16.10 -13.57 3.76
CA ARG A 165 -16.97 -13.43 2.56
C ARG A 165 -17.09 -11.99 2.07
N GLY A 166 -16.33 -11.07 2.65
CA GLY A 166 -16.46 -9.63 2.40
C GLY A 166 -17.28 -8.92 3.48
N MET A 167 -17.25 -7.59 3.42
CA MET A 167 -18.03 -6.69 4.27
C MET A 167 -19.23 -6.14 3.51
N SER A 168 -20.25 -5.68 4.26
CA SER A 168 -21.36 -4.94 3.66
C SER A 168 -20.89 -3.59 3.11
N PHE A 169 -21.67 -2.97 2.22
CA PHE A 169 -21.34 -1.65 1.68
C PHE A 169 -21.24 -0.58 2.78
N ASP A 170 -22.13 -0.63 3.76
CA ASP A 170 -22.12 0.30 4.90
C ASP A 170 -20.86 0.09 5.76
N ASP A 171 -20.46 -1.16 5.99
CA ASP A 171 -19.24 -1.49 6.74
C ASP A 171 -17.97 -1.08 6.01
N CYS A 172 -17.93 -1.21 4.69
CA CYS A 172 -16.82 -0.72 3.86
C CYS A 172 -16.63 0.80 3.94
N SER A 173 -17.68 1.52 4.35
CA SER A 173 -17.62 2.98 4.52
C SER A 173 -17.03 3.41 5.86
N ASN A 174 -16.94 2.50 6.83
CA ASN A 174 -16.41 2.79 8.16
C ASN A 174 -14.92 2.43 8.24
N LEU A 175 -14.07 3.44 8.44
CA LEU A 175 -12.62 3.26 8.59
C LEU A 175 -12.24 2.41 9.82
N GLU A 176 -13.11 2.34 10.83
CA GLU A 176 -12.91 1.47 11.99
C GLU A 176 -12.91 -0.01 11.61
N ASN A 177 -13.51 -0.37 10.47
CA ASN A 177 -13.56 -1.76 9.98
C ASN A 177 -12.29 -2.17 9.23
N TYR A 178 -11.26 -1.32 9.24
CA TYR A 178 -9.97 -1.60 8.61
C TYR A 178 -8.84 -1.64 9.63
N LEU A 179 -7.88 -2.51 9.33
CA LEU A 179 -6.64 -2.74 10.03
C LEU A 179 -5.49 -2.36 9.10
N THR A 180 -4.36 -1.97 9.68
CA THR A 180 -3.06 -1.90 9.00
C THR A 180 -2.20 -3.06 9.49
N PHE A 181 -1.33 -3.57 8.63
CA PHE A 181 -0.27 -4.48 9.06
C PHE A 181 0.98 -3.68 9.37
N ASN A 182 1.58 -3.94 10.53
CA ASN A 182 2.83 -3.35 10.95
C ASN A 182 3.81 -4.49 11.30
N PRO A 183 4.89 -4.68 10.51
CA PRO A 183 5.87 -5.73 10.80
C PRO A 183 6.55 -5.44 12.14
N THR A 184 6.63 -6.47 13.00
CA THR A 184 7.25 -6.35 14.32
C THR A 184 8.73 -6.69 14.27
N SER A 185 9.56 -5.92 14.98
CA SER A 185 10.97 -6.28 15.16
C SER A 185 11.11 -7.63 15.89
N LYS A 186 12.23 -8.32 15.70
CA LYS A 186 12.51 -9.60 16.40
C LYS A 186 12.41 -9.50 17.92
N ALA A 187 12.79 -8.36 18.49
CA ALA A 187 12.72 -8.12 19.94
C ALA A 187 11.27 -7.97 20.42
N GLN A 188 10.47 -7.16 19.71
CA GLN A 188 9.04 -6.99 19.99
C GLN A 188 8.29 -8.31 19.83
N TRP A 189 8.58 -9.07 18.76
CA TRP A 189 8.02 -10.39 18.55
C TRP A 189 8.29 -11.34 19.72
N ARG A 190 9.55 -11.43 20.18
CA ARG A 190 9.90 -12.27 21.34
C ARG A 190 9.14 -11.89 22.61
N SER A 191 9.00 -10.59 22.86
CA SER A 191 8.23 -10.08 24.00
C SER A 191 6.73 -10.42 23.87
N ALA A 192 6.15 -10.21 22.69
CA ALA A 192 4.75 -10.57 22.39
C ALA A 192 4.50 -12.07 22.57
N VAL A 193 5.46 -12.89 22.14
CA VAL A 193 5.42 -14.34 22.27
C VAL A 193 5.34 -14.75 23.73
N ALA A 194 6.14 -14.12 24.59
CA ALA A 194 6.14 -14.36 26.03
C ALA A 194 4.85 -13.88 26.72
N ALA A 195 4.27 -12.77 26.26
CA ALA A 195 3.04 -12.20 26.83
C ALA A 195 1.74 -12.88 26.36
N GLY A 196 1.79 -13.77 25.36
CA GLY A 196 0.61 -14.45 24.80
C GLY A 196 -0.26 -13.58 23.88
N ASP A 197 0.12 -12.32 23.64
CA ASP A 197 -0.68 -11.31 22.93
C ASP A 197 -0.12 -11.04 21.50
N ARG A 198 0.15 -12.13 20.77
CA ARG A 198 1.02 -12.15 19.56
C ARG A 198 0.38 -11.51 18.33
N ALA A 199 -0.89 -11.78 18.11
CA ALA A 199 -1.64 -11.39 16.91
C ALA A 199 -2.07 -9.92 16.90
N ARG A 200 -2.41 -9.38 18.07
CA ARG A 200 -2.87 -8.00 18.25
C ARG A 200 -1.79 -6.96 17.98
N GLN A 201 -0.52 -7.37 18.02
CA GLN A 201 0.59 -6.44 17.77
C GLN A 201 0.82 -6.18 16.28
N MET A 202 0.53 -7.14 15.40
CA MET A 202 0.83 -7.05 13.96
C MET A 202 -0.27 -6.33 13.19
N LEU A 203 -1.53 -6.63 13.49
CA LEU A 203 -2.68 -5.97 12.90
C LEU A 203 -3.23 -4.93 13.87
N GLN A 204 -3.13 -3.66 13.51
CA GLN A 204 -3.60 -2.56 14.34
C GLN A 204 -4.77 -1.84 13.65
N PRO A 205 -5.73 -1.25 14.39
CA PRO A 205 -6.75 -0.41 13.79
C PRO A 205 -6.14 0.69 12.93
N LEU A 206 -6.65 0.87 11.71
CA LEU A 206 -6.10 1.83 10.75
C LEU A 206 -6.01 3.24 11.35
N LEU A 207 -7.07 3.68 12.04
CA LEU A 207 -7.15 5.00 12.66
C LEU A 207 -6.08 5.25 13.73
N HIS A 208 -5.66 4.20 14.44
CA HIS A 208 -4.60 4.31 15.45
C HIS A 208 -3.20 4.46 14.84
N SER A 209 -3.05 4.08 13.56
CA SER A 209 -1.80 4.20 12.81
C SER A 209 -1.64 5.53 12.06
N CYS A 210 -2.67 6.38 12.07
CA CYS A 210 -2.66 7.70 11.46
C CYS A 210 -2.19 8.75 12.49
N PRO A 211 -1.18 9.58 12.21
CA PRO A 211 -0.77 10.64 13.13
C PRO A 211 -1.87 11.71 13.25
N GLU A 212 -2.11 12.21 14.47
CA GLU A 212 -3.12 13.24 14.76
C GLU A 212 -2.81 14.59 14.10
N ASN A 213 -1.53 14.97 14.02
CA ASN A 213 -1.04 16.20 13.36
C ASN A 213 -0.07 15.87 12.21
N LEU A 214 -0.43 16.25 10.97
CA LEU A 214 0.40 15.97 9.77
C LEU A 214 1.66 16.86 9.67
N THR A 215 1.71 17.98 10.38
CA THR A 215 2.76 19.01 10.23
C THR A 215 4.00 18.77 11.08
N ASP A 216 3.87 17.98 12.14
CA ASP A 216 4.89 17.93 13.19
C ASP A 216 5.82 16.72 13.05
N HIS A 217 5.57 15.83 12.09
CA HIS A 217 6.40 14.64 11.87
C HIS A 217 7.49 14.92 10.81
N PRO A 218 8.76 14.53 11.04
CA PRO A 218 9.84 14.65 10.04
C PRO A 218 9.61 13.86 8.73
N MET A 219 8.53 13.07 8.66
CA MET A 219 8.07 12.31 7.49
C MET A 219 6.71 12.80 6.97
N ALA A 220 6.30 14.04 7.33
CA ALA A 220 5.08 14.72 6.88
C ALA A 220 4.72 14.58 5.36
N PRO A 221 5.67 14.57 4.41
CA PRO A 221 5.33 14.33 3.00
C PRO A 221 4.81 12.90 2.72
N HIS A 222 5.18 11.92 3.54
CA HIS A 222 4.82 10.50 3.38
C HIS A 222 3.39 10.25 3.91
N TYR A 223 3.04 10.72 5.11
CA TYR A 223 1.70 10.51 5.73
C TYR A 223 0.46 11.02 4.95
N LYS A 224 0.65 11.67 3.79
CA LYS A 224 -0.44 12.10 2.91
C LYS A 224 -1.24 10.91 2.36
N LEU A 225 -0.64 9.75 2.07
CA LEU A 225 -1.34 8.62 1.44
C LEU A 225 -2.41 7.97 2.34
N LYS A 226 -2.13 7.71 3.62
CA LYS A 226 -3.12 7.18 4.59
C LYS A 226 -4.37 8.05 4.67
N ARG A 227 -4.18 9.36 4.76
CA ARG A 227 -5.27 10.32 4.82
C ARG A 227 -5.95 10.51 3.47
N LEU A 228 -5.22 10.48 2.36
CA LEU A 228 -5.78 10.54 1.00
C LEU A 228 -6.57 9.28 0.62
N ALA A 229 -6.17 8.09 1.08
CA ALA A 229 -6.94 6.86 0.93
C ALA A 229 -8.24 6.92 1.75
N ALA A 230 -8.17 7.41 3.00
CA ALA A 230 -9.34 7.66 3.83
C ALA A 230 -10.30 8.72 3.22
N ILE A 231 -9.76 9.84 2.71
CA ILE A 231 -10.51 10.90 2.02
C ILE A 231 -11.04 10.39 0.67
N GLY A 232 -10.26 9.60 -0.07
CA GLY A 232 -10.61 9.04 -1.36
C GLY A 232 -11.73 8.02 -1.28
N MET A 233 -11.78 7.18 -0.24
CA MET A 233 -12.94 6.35 0.05
C MET A 233 -14.14 7.19 0.43
N ALA A 234 -14.00 8.18 1.30
CA ALA A 234 -15.11 9.09 1.65
C ALA A 234 -15.67 9.80 0.41
N ALA A 235 -14.81 10.25 -0.52
CA ALA A 235 -15.18 10.91 -1.76
C ALA A 235 -15.78 9.94 -2.81
N GLY A 236 -15.20 8.74 -2.96
CA GLY A 236 -15.71 7.68 -3.82
C GLY A 236 -17.08 7.18 -3.36
N LEU A 237 -17.28 7.08 -2.05
CA LEU A 237 -18.58 6.79 -1.44
C LEU A 237 -19.56 7.95 -1.55
N LEU A 238 -19.11 9.21 -1.48
CA LEU A 238 -19.98 10.36 -1.76
C LEU A 238 -20.48 10.32 -3.21
N LYS A 239 -19.58 10.04 -4.15
CA LYS A 239 -19.90 9.91 -5.58
C LYS A 239 -20.83 8.71 -5.84
N PHE A 240 -20.54 7.55 -5.26
CA PHE A 240 -21.39 6.36 -5.37
C PHE A 240 -22.74 6.54 -4.67
N ARG A 241 -22.80 7.24 -3.53
CA ARG A 241 -24.04 7.58 -2.80
C ARG A 241 -24.88 8.64 -3.53
N LEU A 242 -24.25 9.53 -4.29
CA LEU A 242 -24.93 10.47 -5.19
C LEU A 242 -25.48 9.77 -6.43
N GLU A 243 -24.74 8.80 -6.98
CA GLU A 243 -25.16 7.98 -8.14
C GLU A 243 -26.21 6.92 -7.76
N ALA A 244 -26.15 6.35 -6.56
CA ALA A 244 -27.06 5.32 -6.05
C ALA A 244 -28.36 5.88 -5.45
N ARG A 245 -28.52 7.21 -5.32
CA ARG A 245 -29.86 7.78 -5.15
C ARG A 245 -30.57 7.65 -6.49
N PRO A 246 -31.65 6.84 -6.62
CA PRO A 246 -32.52 6.99 -7.78
C PRO A 246 -32.94 8.45 -7.79
N ARG A 247 -32.71 9.14 -8.92
CA ARG A 247 -33.36 10.41 -9.22
C ARG A 247 -34.84 10.14 -9.10
N ARG A 248 -35.42 10.34 -7.91
CA ARG A 248 -36.86 10.50 -7.75
C ARG A 248 -37.17 11.69 -8.64
N LYS A 249 -37.68 11.42 -9.84
CA LYS A 249 -38.37 12.41 -10.63
C LYS A 249 -39.45 12.94 -9.70
N PHE A 250 -39.23 14.14 -9.18
CA PHE A 250 -40.25 14.86 -8.46
C PHE A 250 -41.31 15.17 -9.52
N ASP A 251 -42.38 14.38 -9.51
CA ASP A 251 -43.49 14.56 -10.43
C ASP A 251 -44.35 15.72 -9.90
N PHE A 252 -44.17 16.89 -10.51
CA PHE A 252 -44.93 18.09 -10.18
C PHE A 252 -46.41 18.01 -10.60
N SER A 253 -46.85 16.92 -11.25
CA SER A 253 -48.24 16.77 -11.71
C SER A 253 -49.27 16.52 -10.58
N ARG A 254 -48.84 16.33 -9.33
CA ARG A 254 -49.74 16.06 -8.19
C ARG A 254 -50.06 17.25 -7.28
N ILE A 255 -49.70 18.49 -7.63
CA ILE A 255 -49.95 19.66 -6.76
C ILE A 255 -51.14 20.54 -7.22
N SER A 256 -51.82 20.27 -8.35
CA SER A 256 -52.92 21.15 -8.81
C SER A 256 -54.36 20.64 -8.60
N GLN A 257 -54.61 19.73 -7.66
CA GLN A 257 -56.00 19.33 -7.32
C GLN A 257 -56.25 19.34 -5.81
N ALA A 258 -56.24 20.54 -5.22
CA ALA A 258 -56.88 20.82 -3.94
C ALA A 258 -57.06 22.35 -3.78
N SER A 259 -57.98 22.93 -4.56
CA SER A 259 -58.65 24.19 -4.19
C SER A 259 -60.02 24.23 -4.88
N ALA A 260 -61.00 23.67 -4.18
CA ALA A 260 -62.40 24.06 -4.28
C ALA A 260 -62.80 24.61 -2.92
#